data_AF-L7CFN6-F1
#
_entry.id   AF-L7CFN6-F1
#
_cell.length_a   1.000
_cell.length_b   1.000
_cell.length_c   1.000
_cell.angle_alpha   90.00
_cell.angle_beta   90.00
_cell.angle_gamma   90.00
#
_symmetry.space_group_name_H-M   'P 1'
#
loop_
_entity.id
_entity.type
_entity.pdbx_description
1 polymer ?
#
loop_
_entity_poly.entity_id
_entity_poly.type
_entity_poly.pdbx_seq_one_letter_code
_entity_poly.pdbx_strand_id
1 'polypeptide(L)'
;MNAIVMDDSGDRFLQRVHRAADRVLGNSQTGREIGELCRDHAEAREMILTDRASNSVVVAVVGATGQGKSWLVRQMIRGGPVDAIRSGNSLDEATEKLTWIGPKPPADLDARHERFLACDAGKMRSIGSPYLLVDAPGATDDRRAIAGVAERALSTASVLVMVIRRDQLRSQRVSGLAAASEGTVVIPVVNMADVNDDSLDADVEALVARLRSTAPQSQIAPAVIVSDFEIDARGEDEIGIQLAETLGRRIEEAICESGGGDQRRSTRLSALDARFSAAVASVLQTQLPELTNAVDRLNAEATRLPSEVAGTLLGGTTPLRAAIRSRLRLSLMADTAAIWFPYRTLLSLLNLTHGAWDRVLLSLSGSLPSLIGAVYAGARNVSDQRAADMDLRTGLRQRTAASVADRLGPMARRFRAELNKLRHGTIETEIESSPDAPVASLAGIETLQESSQKSFDTAISQGSATTWFANVAGLAGTLLFWLLMTGPLVALYRGYFDASYSTMRDVLQAEGVAGDLGKFPRPDVSMMLTSLLLSVLPVAIFSMLVLSWVQAKARVDRIEIRLREEHEQLIQRLQRDGVLRLAWSDPLLADAEFLLSVGRAVDGER
;
A
#
# COMPACT_ATOMS: atom_id res chain seq x y z
N MET A 1 -4.70 11.20 34.88
CA MET A 1 -5.04 12.13 33.78
C MET A 1 -4.58 11.49 32.47
N ASN A 2 -5.22 10.38 32.10
CA ASN A 2 -4.96 9.59 30.87
C ASN A 2 -6.33 9.26 30.28
N ALA A 3 -7.00 10.28 29.75
CA ALA A 3 -8.33 10.14 29.17
C ALA A 3 -8.23 10.54 27.69
N ILE A 4 -8.73 9.65 26.83
CA ILE A 4 -9.21 9.94 25.46
C ILE A 4 -8.09 10.22 24.43
N VAL A 5 -7.37 9.17 24.02
CA VAL A 5 -6.66 9.12 22.72
C VAL A 5 -7.26 8.05 21.81
N MET A 6 -8.24 7.28 22.30
CA MET A 6 -9.00 6.35 21.47
C MET A 6 -10.15 7.10 20.80
N ASP A 7 -10.09 7.18 19.47
CA ASP A 7 -11.24 7.36 18.56
C ASP A 7 -11.44 8.72 17.83
N ASP A 8 -10.36 9.45 17.51
CA ASP A 8 -10.41 10.59 16.54
C ASP A 8 -10.25 10.11 15.07
N SER A 9 -9.88 8.85 14.84
CA SER A 9 -9.68 8.30 13.50
C SER A 9 -10.98 8.11 12.72
N GLY A 10 -12.05 7.63 13.38
CA GLY A 10 -13.36 7.41 12.76
C GLY A 10 -14.04 8.74 12.38
N ASP A 11 -13.98 9.75 13.26
CA ASP A 11 -14.52 11.07 12.97
C ASP A 11 -13.77 11.76 11.82
N ARG A 12 -12.44 11.67 11.80
CA ARG A 12 -11.66 12.19 10.68
C ARG A 12 -11.98 11.49 9.38
N PHE A 13 -12.21 10.18 9.42
CA PHE A 13 -12.62 9.40 8.25
C PHE A 13 -13.99 9.87 7.73
N LEU A 14 -14.99 9.97 8.59
CA LEU A 14 -16.34 10.45 8.24
C LEU A 14 -16.32 11.87 7.69
N GLN A 15 -15.61 12.79 8.35
CA GLN A 15 -15.47 14.17 7.88
C GLN A 15 -14.80 14.23 6.51
N ARG A 16 -13.83 13.35 6.25
CA ARG A 16 -13.16 13.26 4.96
C ARG A 16 -14.10 12.72 3.88
N VAL A 17 -14.90 11.69 4.18
CA VAL A 17 -15.92 11.16 3.24
C VAL A 17 -16.96 12.23 2.94
N HIS A 18 -17.49 12.91 3.96
CA HIS A 18 -18.48 13.97 3.78
C HIS A 18 -17.94 15.13 2.95
N ARG A 19 -16.74 15.63 3.26
CA ARG A 19 -16.07 16.69 2.50
C ARG A 19 -15.81 16.28 1.05
N ALA A 20 -15.35 15.06 0.83
CA ALA A 20 -15.07 14.57 -0.50
C ALA A 20 -16.38 14.42 -1.31
N ALA A 21 -17.44 13.88 -0.70
CA ALA A 21 -18.76 13.75 -1.32
C ALA A 21 -19.33 15.11 -1.71
N ASP A 22 -19.25 16.10 -0.81
CA ASP A 22 -19.70 17.46 -1.08
C ASP A 22 -18.90 18.12 -2.22
N ARG A 23 -17.58 17.94 -2.26
CA ARG A 23 -16.73 18.52 -3.33
C ARG A 23 -16.91 17.85 -4.69
N VAL A 24 -17.10 16.53 -4.71
CA VAL A 24 -17.13 15.73 -5.94
C VAL A 24 -18.54 15.64 -6.51
N LEU A 25 -19.53 15.45 -5.65
CA LEU A 25 -20.93 15.20 -6.02
C LEU A 25 -21.84 16.41 -5.77
N GLY A 26 -21.40 17.37 -4.94
CA GLY A 26 -22.20 18.55 -4.59
C GLY A 26 -23.59 18.19 -4.07
N ASN A 27 -24.58 18.97 -4.48
CA ASN A 27 -25.98 18.79 -4.08
C ASN A 27 -26.77 17.81 -4.98
N SER A 28 -26.07 16.96 -5.74
CA SER A 28 -26.71 15.89 -6.53
C SER A 28 -27.49 14.92 -5.65
N GLN A 29 -28.40 14.14 -6.25
CA GLN A 29 -29.16 13.13 -5.51
C GLN A 29 -28.24 12.15 -4.78
N THR A 30 -27.18 11.69 -5.44
CA THR A 30 -26.13 10.82 -4.88
C THR A 30 -25.39 11.50 -3.72
N GLY A 31 -25.03 12.78 -3.86
CA GLY A 31 -24.36 13.54 -2.81
C GLY A 31 -25.22 13.70 -1.55
N ARG A 32 -26.53 13.90 -1.71
CA ARG A 32 -27.48 13.95 -0.58
C ARG A 32 -27.63 12.61 0.10
N GLU A 33 -27.73 11.52 -0.67
CA GLU A 33 -27.84 10.17 -0.14
C GLU A 33 -26.59 9.76 0.65
N ILE A 34 -25.39 10.06 0.15
CA ILE A 34 -24.15 9.85 0.91
C ILE A 34 -24.10 10.76 2.14
N GLY A 35 -24.59 12.00 2.04
CA GLY A 35 -24.70 12.92 3.17
C GLY A 35 -25.63 12.41 4.27
N GLU A 36 -26.75 11.79 3.91
CA GLU A 36 -27.66 11.10 4.84
C GLU A 36 -26.96 9.90 5.49
N LEU A 37 -26.30 9.03 4.70
CA LEU A 37 -25.52 7.91 5.24
C LEU A 37 -24.42 8.36 6.22
N CYS A 38 -23.74 9.48 5.95
CA CYS A 38 -22.74 10.04 6.86
C CYS A 38 -23.37 10.50 8.18
N ARG A 39 -24.58 11.08 8.14
CA ARG A 39 -25.29 11.56 9.32
C ARG A 39 -25.78 10.38 10.17
N ASP A 40 -26.41 9.40 9.53
CA ASP A 40 -26.92 8.20 10.20
C ASP A 40 -25.78 7.41 10.85
N HIS A 41 -24.64 7.29 10.16
CA HIS A 41 -23.46 6.65 10.72
C HIS A 41 -22.86 7.45 11.89
N ALA A 42 -22.78 8.78 11.79
CA ALA A 42 -22.28 9.63 12.88
C ALA A 42 -23.16 9.50 14.14
N GLU A 43 -24.49 9.51 13.97
CA GLU A 43 -25.45 9.31 15.06
C GLU A 43 -25.27 7.91 15.69
N ALA A 44 -25.19 6.85 14.87
CA ALA A 44 -24.98 5.49 15.36
C ALA A 44 -23.65 5.32 16.11
N ARG A 45 -22.57 5.95 15.61
CA ARG A 45 -21.25 5.93 16.26
C ARG A 45 -21.27 6.66 17.59
N GLU A 46 -21.85 7.86 17.64
CA GLU A 46 -22.04 8.61 18.89
C GLU A 46 -22.82 7.79 19.91
N MET A 47 -23.90 7.10 19.50
CA MET A 47 -24.68 6.24 20.38
C MET A 47 -23.88 5.07 20.97
N ILE A 48 -22.98 4.46 20.19
CA ILE A 48 -22.06 3.41 20.68
C ILE A 48 -21.01 4.03 21.63
N LEU A 49 -20.58 5.27 21.38
CA LEU A 49 -19.53 5.92 22.14
C LEU A 49 -19.98 6.48 23.50
N THR A 50 -21.22 6.97 23.59
CA THR A 50 -21.74 7.65 24.79
C THR A 50 -22.03 6.67 25.95
N ASP A 51 -21.90 5.34 25.73
CA ASP A 51 -22.11 4.27 26.72
C ASP A 51 -23.26 4.57 27.71
N ARG A 52 -24.47 4.73 27.16
CA ARG A 52 -25.68 5.12 27.91
C ARG A 52 -25.97 4.21 29.11
N ALA A 53 -25.42 3.00 29.14
CA ALA A 53 -25.70 1.95 30.12
C ALA A 53 -24.68 1.84 31.28
N SER A 54 -23.70 2.74 31.39
CA SER A 54 -22.75 2.81 32.52
C SER A 54 -22.13 1.45 32.89
N ASN A 55 -21.47 0.78 31.94
CA ASN A 55 -20.93 -0.58 32.06
C ASN A 55 -21.94 -1.73 32.29
N SER A 56 -23.25 -1.50 32.09
CA SER A 56 -24.25 -2.58 32.08
C SER A 56 -24.40 -3.16 30.68
N VAL A 57 -24.58 -4.48 30.58
CA VAL A 57 -24.88 -5.13 29.30
C VAL A 57 -26.29 -4.75 28.86
N VAL A 58 -26.45 -4.26 27.63
CA VAL A 58 -27.79 -3.98 27.08
C VAL A 58 -28.28 -5.21 26.32
N VAL A 59 -29.37 -5.81 26.79
CA VAL A 59 -30.03 -6.96 26.18
C VAL A 59 -31.34 -6.49 25.54
N ALA A 60 -31.37 -6.40 24.21
CA ALA A 60 -32.56 -6.00 23.47
C ALA A 60 -33.35 -7.21 22.98
N VAL A 61 -34.66 -7.22 23.27
CA VAL A 61 -35.59 -8.25 22.79
C VAL A 61 -36.33 -7.70 21.58
N VAL A 62 -36.10 -8.33 20.42
CA VAL A 62 -36.63 -7.87 19.13
C VAL A 62 -37.35 -8.98 18.37
N GLY A 63 -38.19 -8.61 17.43
CA GLY A 63 -39.07 -9.52 16.71
C GLY A 63 -40.34 -8.82 16.23
N ALA A 64 -41.07 -9.46 15.31
CA ALA A 64 -42.33 -8.93 14.80
C ALA A 64 -43.38 -8.73 15.90
N THR A 65 -44.45 -7.97 15.60
CA THR A 65 -45.60 -7.87 16.51
C THR A 65 -46.22 -9.26 16.73
N GLY A 66 -46.69 -9.55 17.95
CA GLY A 66 -47.32 -10.84 18.27
C GLY A 66 -46.40 -12.06 18.39
N GLN A 67 -45.07 -11.89 18.42
CA GLN A 67 -44.11 -13.01 18.54
C GLN A 67 -43.84 -13.48 19.98
N GLY A 68 -44.36 -12.79 21.00
CA GLY A 68 -44.12 -13.11 22.41
C GLY A 68 -42.95 -12.37 23.07
N LYS A 69 -42.50 -11.23 22.52
CA LYS A 69 -41.41 -10.41 23.09
C LYS A 69 -41.65 -10.00 24.54
N SER A 70 -42.76 -9.30 24.79
CA SER A 70 -43.10 -8.81 26.13
C SER A 70 -43.36 -9.96 27.10
N TRP A 71 -43.84 -11.12 26.63
CA TRP A 71 -43.94 -12.33 27.43
C TRP A 71 -42.55 -12.83 27.86
N LEU A 72 -41.61 -12.95 26.93
CA LEU A 72 -40.22 -13.35 27.23
C LEU A 72 -39.55 -12.38 28.21
N VAL A 73 -39.76 -11.07 28.03
CA VAL A 73 -39.21 -10.04 28.94
C VAL A 73 -39.76 -10.24 30.36
N ARG A 74 -41.04 -10.59 30.52
CA ARG A 74 -41.63 -10.90 31.83
C ARG A 74 -40.97 -12.13 32.48
N GLN A 75 -40.67 -13.18 31.71
CA GLN A 75 -40.00 -14.38 32.24
C GLN A 75 -38.58 -14.11 32.77
N MET A 76 -37.91 -13.08 32.24
CA MET A 76 -36.59 -12.64 32.73
C MET A 76 -36.66 -11.86 34.06
N ILE A 77 -37.86 -11.56 34.57
CA ILE A 77 -38.10 -10.80 35.81
C ILE A 77 -38.81 -11.73 36.82
N ARG A 78 -38.14 -12.05 37.94
CA ARG A 78 -38.63 -12.96 38.97
C ARG A 78 -39.62 -12.33 39.96
N GLY A 79 -39.74 -11.00 39.97
CA GLY A 79 -40.72 -10.25 40.75
C GLY A 79 -40.48 -8.76 40.60
N GLY A 80 -41.44 -7.97 40.13
CA GLY A 80 -41.16 -6.58 39.74
C GLY A 80 -42.35 -5.94 39.04
N PRO A 81 -42.16 -4.91 38.20
CA PRO A 81 -43.24 -4.25 37.46
C PRO A 81 -43.74 -5.10 36.27
N VAL A 82 -43.94 -6.40 36.48
CA VAL A 82 -44.42 -7.37 35.47
C VAL A 82 -45.76 -6.92 34.90
N ASP A 83 -46.64 -6.39 35.75
CA ASP A 83 -47.95 -5.83 35.38
C ASP A 83 -47.84 -4.55 34.54
N ALA A 84 -46.73 -3.82 34.64
CA ALA A 84 -46.51 -2.59 33.88
C ALA A 84 -46.01 -2.85 32.45
N ILE A 85 -45.49 -4.05 32.19
CA ILE A 85 -45.09 -4.54 30.87
C ILE A 85 -46.34 -5.10 30.22
N ARG A 86 -46.93 -4.41 29.25
CA ARG A 86 -48.22 -4.81 28.64
C ARG A 86 -47.99 -5.80 27.49
N SER A 87 -48.66 -6.95 27.50
CA SER A 87 -48.64 -7.94 26.41
C SER A 87 -49.78 -7.65 25.45
N GLY A 88 -49.51 -6.95 24.35
CA GLY A 88 -50.54 -6.54 23.39
C GLY A 88 -50.85 -7.60 22.33
N ASN A 89 -52.02 -8.24 22.42
CA ASN A 89 -52.71 -8.89 21.30
C ASN A 89 -53.78 -7.98 20.66
N SER A 90 -54.01 -6.78 21.20
CA SER A 90 -54.99 -5.82 20.67
C SER A 90 -54.31 -4.77 19.78
N LEU A 91 -54.74 -4.69 18.53
CA LEU A 91 -54.21 -3.85 17.45
C LEU A 91 -54.18 -2.33 17.74
N ASP A 92 -54.91 -1.87 18.77
CA ASP A 92 -54.97 -0.44 19.15
C ASP A 92 -53.95 -0.02 20.23
N GLU A 93 -53.18 -0.97 20.80
CA GLU A 93 -52.34 -0.72 22.00
C GLU A 93 -50.89 -1.24 21.89
N ALA A 94 -50.40 -1.55 20.68
CA ALA A 94 -49.03 -2.00 20.47
C ALA A 94 -48.02 -0.96 21.00
N THR A 95 -46.96 -1.44 21.66
CA THR A 95 -45.90 -0.64 22.29
C THR A 95 -45.34 0.39 21.30
N GLU A 96 -45.77 1.65 21.36
CA GLU A 96 -45.21 2.72 20.51
C GLU A 96 -43.88 3.28 21.06
N LYS A 97 -43.54 2.91 22.30
CA LYS A 97 -42.35 3.37 23.02
C LYS A 97 -41.43 2.20 23.37
N LEU A 98 -40.13 2.47 23.27
CA LEU A 98 -39.08 1.57 23.74
C LEU A 98 -39.12 1.48 25.27
N THR A 99 -39.11 0.27 25.83
CA THR A 99 -39.16 0.11 27.31
C THR A 99 -37.84 -0.45 27.85
N TRP A 100 -37.12 0.37 28.61
CA TRP A 100 -35.92 0.02 29.35
C TRP A 100 -36.30 -0.53 30.74
N ILE A 101 -35.70 -1.64 31.14
CA ILE A 101 -35.97 -2.29 32.43
C ILE A 101 -34.64 -2.62 33.10
N GLY A 102 -34.46 -2.18 34.35
CA GLY A 102 -33.27 -2.53 35.11
C GLY A 102 -33.06 -1.66 36.35
N PRO A 103 -31.89 -1.79 37.01
CA PRO A 103 -31.64 -1.16 38.31
C PRO A 103 -31.41 0.35 38.23
N LYS A 104 -30.94 0.86 37.07
CA LYS A 104 -30.66 2.27 36.83
C LYS A 104 -31.14 2.66 35.43
N PRO A 105 -31.66 3.89 35.25
CA PRO A 105 -32.04 4.37 33.92
C PRO A 105 -30.80 4.59 33.04
N PRO A 106 -30.91 4.43 31.71
CA PRO A 106 -29.88 4.85 30.79
C PRO A 106 -29.70 6.38 30.83
N ALA A 107 -28.51 6.87 30.48
CA ALA A 107 -28.26 8.29 30.28
C ALA A 107 -29.15 8.85 29.16
N ASP A 108 -29.58 10.10 29.28
CA ASP A 108 -30.34 10.84 28.24
C ASP A 108 -31.62 10.15 27.76
N LEU A 109 -32.46 9.66 28.68
CA LEU A 109 -33.74 9.02 28.36
C LEU A 109 -34.71 10.01 27.67
N ASP A 110 -35.12 9.70 26.43
CA ASP A 110 -36.10 10.52 25.70
C ASP A 110 -37.53 10.12 26.09
N ALA A 111 -38.16 10.87 26.99
CA ALA A 111 -39.52 10.59 27.47
C ALA A 111 -40.60 10.54 26.37
N ARG A 112 -40.33 11.08 25.16
CA ARG A 112 -41.27 11.02 24.03
C ARG A 112 -41.35 9.61 23.44
N HIS A 113 -40.20 8.94 23.27
CA HIS A 113 -40.09 7.66 22.56
C HIS A 113 -39.62 6.50 23.45
N GLU A 114 -39.11 6.78 24.64
CA GLU A 114 -38.55 5.82 25.59
C GLU A 114 -39.30 5.87 26.92
N ARG A 115 -39.37 4.72 27.60
CA ARG A 115 -39.92 4.55 28.94
C ARG A 115 -38.94 3.74 29.77
N PHE A 116 -38.76 4.11 31.03
CA PHE A 116 -37.94 3.34 31.98
C PHE A 116 -38.81 2.71 33.08
N LEU A 117 -38.51 1.46 33.41
CA LEU A 117 -39.10 0.71 34.51
C LEU A 117 -37.98 0.26 35.46
N ALA A 118 -38.01 0.78 36.69
CA ALA A 118 -37.05 0.38 37.71
C ALA A 118 -37.30 -1.07 38.15
N CYS A 119 -36.26 -1.90 38.09
CA CYS A 119 -36.26 -3.27 38.55
C CYS A 119 -34.94 -3.58 39.25
N ASP A 120 -34.98 -4.05 40.50
CA ASP A 120 -33.76 -4.38 41.23
C ASP A 120 -33.03 -5.56 40.56
N ALA A 121 -31.70 -5.52 40.49
CA ALA A 121 -30.92 -6.59 39.85
C ALA A 121 -31.17 -7.98 40.47
N GLY A 122 -31.42 -8.06 41.79
CA GLY A 122 -31.74 -9.33 42.47
C GLY A 122 -33.12 -9.91 42.10
N LYS A 123 -33.99 -9.10 41.48
CA LYS A 123 -35.30 -9.49 40.97
C LYS A 123 -35.28 -9.83 39.47
N MET A 124 -34.13 -9.66 38.82
CA MET A 124 -33.90 -10.05 37.43
C MET A 124 -33.18 -11.40 37.40
N ARG A 125 -33.30 -12.15 36.29
CA ARG A 125 -32.54 -13.39 36.10
C ARG A 125 -31.05 -13.08 35.99
N SER A 126 -30.20 -13.84 36.66
CA SER A 126 -28.75 -13.67 36.51
C SER A 126 -28.29 -14.06 35.11
N ILE A 127 -27.42 -13.23 34.52
CA ILE A 127 -26.68 -13.50 33.27
C ILE A 127 -25.15 -13.40 33.48
N GLY A 128 -24.70 -13.46 34.75
CA GLY A 128 -23.28 -13.31 35.13
C GLY A 128 -22.77 -11.86 35.18
N SER A 129 -23.55 -10.88 34.72
CA SER A 129 -23.20 -9.45 34.76
C SER A 129 -24.42 -8.53 34.96
N PRO A 130 -24.24 -7.28 35.44
CA PRO A 130 -25.32 -6.29 35.50
C PRO A 130 -25.81 -5.94 34.09
N TYR A 131 -27.12 -5.87 33.90
CA TYR A 131 -27.70 -5.66 32.58
C TYR A 131 -29.00 -4.84 32.60
N LEU A 132 -29.31 -4.27 31.45
CA LEU A 132 -30.57 -3.59 31.14
C LEU A 132 -31.31 -4.42 30.08
N LEU A 133 -32.58 -4.68 30.32
CA LEU A 133 -33.49 -5.26 29.32
C LEU A 133 -34.14 -4.14 28.53
N VAL A 134 -34.23 -4.34 27.22
CA VAL A 134 -34.93 -3.42 26.32
C VAL A 134 -36.01 -4.20 25.58
N ASP A 135 -37.28 -3.88 25.82
CA ASP A 135 -38.39 -4.37 25.01
C ASP A 135 -38.59 -3.41 23.84
N ALA A 136 -38.24 -3.87 22.64
CA ALA A 136 -38.37 -3.08 21.42
C ALA A 136 -39.77 -3.24 20.82
N PRO A 137 -40.32 -2.19 20.20
CA PRO A 137 -41.59 -2.29 19.49
C PRO A 137 -41.49 -3.29 18.33
N GLY A 138 -42.62 -3.90 17.93
CA GLY A 138 -42.64 -4.81 16.79
C GLY A 138 -42.33 -4.07 15.50
N ALA A 139 -41.23 -4.39 14.84
CA ALA A 139 -40.74 -3.72 13.63
C ALA A 139 -41.58 -3.99 12.35
N THR A 140 -42.82 -4.46 12.50
CA THR A 140 -43.70 -4.87 11.37
C THR A 140 -44.73 -3.82 10.96
N ASP A 141 -44.89 -2.72 11.69
CA ASP A 141 -45.79 -1.65 11.29
C ASP A 141 -45.06 -0.60 10.45
N ASP A 142 -45.63 -0.25 9.29
CA ASP A 142 -45.16 0.71 8.27
C ASP A 142 -44.97 2.17 8.79
N ARG A 143 -44.96 2.37 10.10
CA ARG A 143 -44.74 3.67 10.75
C ARG A 143 -43.24 3.93 10.88
N ARG A 144 -42.69 4.72 9.95
CA ARG A 144 -41.27 5.17 9.93
C ARG A 144 -40.76 5.67 11.29
N ALA A 145 -41.60 6.30 12.11
CA ALA A 145 -41.23 6.78 13.44
C ALA A 145 -40.94 5.65 14.45
N ILE A 146 -41.62 4.50 14.36
CA ILE A 146 -41.43 3.34 15.25
C ILE A 146 -40.18 2.56 14.84
N ALA A 147 -39.93 2.44 13.52
CA ALA A 147 -38.71 1.83 12.99
C ALA A 147 -37.44 2.54 13.47
N GLY A 148 -37.40 3.89 13.41
CA GLY A 148 -36.25 4.66 13.88
C GLY A 148 -36.02 4.62 15.39
N VAL A 149 -37.03 4.30 16.20
CA VAL A 149 -36.87 4.07 17.65
C VAL A 149 -36.33 2.67 17.93
N ALA A 150 -36.81 1.66 17.19
CA ALA A 150 -36.30 0.30 17.27
C ALA A 150 -34.83 0.22 16.82
N GLU A 151 -34.48 0.88 15.71
CA GLU A 151 -33.12 0.93 15.16
C GLU A 151 -32.13 1.60 16.12
N ARG A 152 -32.55 2.69 16.77
CA ARG A 152 -31.79 3.33 17.85
C ARG A 152 -31.51 2.37 18.99
N ALA A 153 -32.50 1.61 19.45
CA ALA A 153 -32.27 0.61 20.50
C ALA A 153 -31.37 -0.55 20.05
N LEU A 154 -31.54 -1.03 18.82
CA LEU A 154 -30.70 -2.06 18.20
C LEU A 154 -29.23 -1.64 18.18
N SER A 155 -28.94 -0.38 17.84
CA SER A 155 -27.57 0.16 17.81
C SER A 155 -26.90 0.17 19.19
N THR A 156 -27.67 0.34 20.26
CA THR A 156 -27.15 0.36 21.64
C THR A 156 -26.94 -1.05 22.23
N ALA A 157 -27.65 -2.05 21.71
CA ALA A 157 -27.66 -3.40 22.27
C ALA A 157 -26.29 -4.08 22.14
N SER A 158 -25.87 -4.75 23.22
CA SER A 158 -24.70 -5.64 23.20
C SER A 158 -25.11 -7.08 22.90
N VAL A 159 -26.31 -7.45 23.35
CA VAL A 159 -26.93 -8.74 23.12
C VAL A 159 -28.32 -8.53 22.55
N LEU A 160 -28.65 -9.25 21.50
CA LEU A 160 -29.90 -9.20 20.78
C LEU A 160 -30.62 -10.55 20.90
N VAL A 161 -31.74 -10.57 21.59
CA VAL A 161 -32.63 -11.72 21.71
C VAL A 161 -33.69 -11.61 20.63
N MET A 162 -33.56 -12.42 19.58
CA MET A 162 -34.42 -12.36 18.40
C MET A 162 -35.56 -13.37 18.52
N VAL A 163 -36.75 -12.91 18.87
CA VAL A 163 -37.94 -13.74 19.08
C VAL A 163 -38.69 -13.94 17.77
N ILE A 164 -38.81 -15.20 17.37
CA ILE A 164 -39.42 -15.63 16.12
C ILE A 164 -40.38 -16.78 16.44
N ARG A 165 -41.64 -16.69 16.05
CA ARG A 165 -42.57 -17.81 16.14
C ARG A 165 -42.24 -18.86 15.10
N ARG A 166 -42.58 -20.11 15.42
CA ARG A 166 -42.39 -21.26 14.54
C ARG A 166 -42.89 -21.04 13.11
N ASP A 167 -44.08 -20.46 12.95
CA ASP A 167 -44.73 -20.20 11.65
C ASP A 167 -44.00 -19.14 10.81
N GLN A 168 -43.11 -18.35 11.42
CA GLN A 168 -42.39 -17.24 10.76
C GLN A 168 -40.90 -17.52 10.52
N LEU A 169 -40.39 -18.70 10.88
CA LEU A 169 -38.97 -19.06 10.67
C LEU A 169 -38.51 -18.90 9.21
N ARG A 170 -39.42 -19.09 8.24
CA ARG A 170 -39.12 -18.99 6.80
C ARG A 170 -39.21 -17.55 6.25
N SER A 171 -39.72 -16.60 7.03
CA SER A 171 -39.94 -15.21 6.62
C SER A 171 -38.62 -14.49 6.33
N GLN A 172 -38.58 -13.71 5.24
CA GLN A 172 -37.45 -12.84 4.92
C GLN A 172 -37.33 -11.62 5.84
N ARG A 173 -38.38 -11.29 6.62
CA ARG A 173 -38.39 -10.11 7.51
C ARG A 173 -37.35 -10.19 8.63
N VAL A 174 -36.93 -11.40 8.99
CA VAL A 174 -35.90 -11.66 10.01
C VAL A 174 -34.53 -11.15 9.57
N SER A 175 -34.26 -11.09 8.26
CA SER A 175 -32.98 -10.63 7.70
C SER A 175 -32.72 -9.13 7.93
N GLY A 176 -33.77 -8.29 7.95
CA GLY A 176 -33.60 -6.85 8.19
C GLY A 176 -33.13 -6.52 9.61
N LEU A 177 -33.66 -7.24 10.61
CA LEU A 177 -33.22 -7.11 12.00
C LEU A 177 -31.82 -7.70 12.21
N ALA A 178 -31.47 -8.76 11.48
CA ALA A 178 -30.14 -9.36 11.53
C ALA A 178 -29.07 -8.40 11.01
N ALA A 179 -29.33 -7.69 9.89
CA ALA A 179 -28.42 -6.68 9.36
C ALA A 179 -28.22 -5.50 10.34
N ALA A 180 -29.27 -5.10 11.05
CA ALA A 180 -29.18 -4.08 12.09
C ALA A 180 -28.38 -4.54 13.32
N SER A 181 -28.19 -5.85 13.52
CA SER A 181 -27.48 -6.45 14.66
C SER A 181 -25.99 -6.77 14.41
N GLU A 182 -25.39 -6.26 13.33
CA GLU A 182 -24.00 -6.58 12.96
C GLU A 182 -22.98 -6.14 14.03
N GLY A 183 -22.05 -7.03 14.40
CA GLY A 183 -21.06 -6.82 15.46
C GLY A 183 -21.60 -7.03 16.90
N THR A 184 -22.84 -7.52 17.06
CA THR A 184 -23.44 -7.84 18.36
C THR A 184 -23.57 -9.36 18.58
N VAL A 185 -23.89 -9.77 19.81
CA VAL A 185 -24.28 -11.15 20.10
C VAL A 185 -25.75 -11.33 19.74
N VAL A 186 -26.09 -12.31 18.90
CA VAL A 186 -27.48 -12.61 18.51
C VAL A 186 -27.89 -13.98 19.04
N ILE A 187 -28.98 -14.03 19.79
CA ILE A 187 -29.56 -15.27 20.33
C ILE A 187 -30.96 -15.44 19.73
N PRO A 188 -31.14 -16.37 18.79
CA PRO A 188 -32.46 -16.68 18.24
C PRO A 188 -33.32 -17.39 19.30
N VAL A 189 -34.55 -16.95 19.46
CA VAL A 189 -35.56 -17.61 20.31
C VAL A 189 -36.73 -18.01 19.44
N VAL A 190 -36.95 -19.31 19.30
CA VAL A 190 -38.04 -19.87 18.51
C VAL A 190 -39.20 -20.17 19.43
N ASN A 191 -40.26 -19.37 19.32
CA ASN A 191 -41.45 -19.45 20.16
C ASN A 191 -42.55 -20.30 19.52
N MET A 192 -43.42 -20.88 20.34
CA MET A 192 -44.54 -21.75 19.93
C MET A 192 -44.08 -22.93 19.06
N ALA A 193 -43.02 -23.62 19.49
CA ALA A 193 -42.56 -24.84 18.86
C ALA A 193 -43.34 -26.05 19.39
N ASP A 194 -43.81 -26.92 18.50
CA ASP A 194 -44.40 -28.20 18.87
C ASP A 194 -43.30 -29.19 19.29
N VAL A 195 -43.58 -30.02 20.29
CA VAL A 195 -42.66 -31.01 20.85
C VAL A 195 -42.36 -32.14 19.85
N ASN A 196 -43.24 -32.37 18.87
CA ASN A 196 -43.13 -33.44 17.87
C ASN A 196 -42.83 -32.96 16.44
N ASP A 197 -42.28 -31.75 16.26
CA ASP A 197 -41.98 -31.23 14.93
C ASP A 197 -40.61 -31.69 14.42
N ASP A 198 -40.59 -32.80 13.68
CA ASP A 198 -39.39 -33.37 13.04
C ASP A 198 -38.69 -32.39 12.06
N SER A 199 -39.40 -31.35 11.59
CA SER A 199 -38.85 -30.35 10.65
C SER A 199 -38.26 -29.11 11.31
N LEU A 200 -38.42 -28.98 12.64
CA LEU A 200 -37.99 -27.81 13.40
C LEU A 200 -36.48 -27.62 13.34
N ASP A 201 -35.71 -28.68 13.57
CA ASP A 201 -34.25 -28.60 13.63
C ASP A 201 -33.65 -28.11 12.30
N ALA A 202 -34.16 -28.63 11.17
CA ALA A 202 -33.73 -28.21 9.84
C ALA A 202 -34.10 -26.74 9.55
N ASP A 203 -35.30 -26.30 9.95
CA ASP A 203 -35.71 -24.90 9.79
C ASP A 203 -34.89 -23.96 10.69
N VAL A 204 -34.51 -24.39 11.89
CA VAL A 204 -33.65 -23.64 12.82
C VAL A 204 -32.22 -23.54 12.29
N GLU A 205 -31.65 -24.63 11.79
CA GLU A 205 -30.33 -24.60 11.15
C GLU A 205 -30.31 -23.66 9.94
N ALA A 206 -31.36 -23.69 9.11
CA ALA A 206 -31.50 -22.79 7.97
C ALA A 206 -31.60 -21.32 8.40
N LEU A 207 -32.31 -21.03 9.49
CA LEU A 207 -32.37 -19.70 10.09
C LEU A 207 -30.98 -19.25 10.55
N VAL A 208 -30.27 -20.08 11.34
CA VAL A 208 -28.94 -19.73 11.87
C VAL A 208 -27.94 -19.51 10.73
N ALA A 209 -27.97 -20.34 9.69
CA ALA A 209 -27.14 -20.16 8.50
C ALA A 209 -27.42 -18.82 7.80
N ARG A 210 -28.70 -18.44 7.67
CA ARG A 210 -29.11 -17.14 7.10
C ARG A 210 -28.68 -15.96 7.97
N LEU A 211 -28.74 -16.08 9.29
CA LEU A 211 -28.26 -15.03 10.20
C LEU A 211 -26.75 -14.85 10.07
N ARG A 212 -25.99 -15.94 10.00
CA ARG A 212 -24.52 -15.89 9.79
C ARG A 212 -24.13 -15.29 8.44
N SER A 213 -24.89 -15.56 7.38
CA SER A 213 -24.62 -14.96 6.07
C SER A 213 -25.00 -13.48 6.01
N THR A 214 -25.99 -13.05 6.79
CA THR A 214 -26.46 -11.65 6.81
C THR A 214 -25.64 -10.78 7.76
N ALA A 215 -25.12 -11.33 8.85
CA ALA A 215 -24.34 -10.63 9.87
C ALA A 215 -23.06 -11.43 10.22
N PRO A 216 -22.05 -11.46 9.33
CA PRO A 216 -20.87 -12.30 9.48
C PRO A 216 -19.96 -11.89 10.65
N GLN A 217 -19.97 -10.59 11.02
CA GLN A 217 -19.21 -10.06 12.15
C GLN A 217 -19.93 -10.24 13.50
N SER A 218 -21.16 -10.75 13.51
CA SER A 218 -21.92 -11.02 14.72
C SER A 218 -21.69 -12.43 15.24
N GLN A 219 -21.70 -12.57 16.57
CA GLN A 219 -21.70 -13.89 17.19
C GLN A 219 -23.13 -14.41 17.25
N ILE A 220 -23.45 -15.36 16.37
CA ILE A 220 -24.76 -16.03 16.36
C ILE A 220 -24.73 -17.25 17.28
N ALA A 221 -25.38 -17.14 18.44
CA ALA A 221 -25.50 -18.22 19.41
C ALA A 221 -26.50 -19.31 18.96
N PRO A 222 -26.45 -20.52 19.53
CA PRO A 222 -27.46 -21.55 19.30
C PRO A 222 -28.86 -21.07 19.67
N ALA A 223 -29.86 -21.44 18.86
CA ALA A 223 -31.24 -21.05 19.10
C ALA A 223 -31.79 -21.66 20.40
N VAL A 224 -32.63 -20.89 21.10
CA VAL A 224 -33.43 -21.35 22.24
C VAL A 224 -34.82 -21.68 21.74
N ILE A 225 -35.25 -22.93 21.92
CA ILE A 225 -36.56 -23.40 21.50
C ILE A 225 -37.51 -23.31 22.70
N VAL A 226 -38.67 -22.70 22.50
CA VAL A 226 -39.73 -22.56 23.49
C VAL A 226 -40.94 -23.35 23.02
N SER A 227 -41.30 -24.36 23.80
CA SER A 227 -42.47 -25.20 23.55
C SER A 227 -43.76 -24.38 23.66
N ASP A 228 -44.76 -24.72 22.85
CA ASP A 228 -46.09 -24.12 22.97
C ASP A 228 -46.75 -24.54 24.29
N PHE A 229 -46.84 -23.60 25.23
CA PHE A 229 -47.38 -23.84 26.57
C PHE A 229 -48.91 -24.04 26.58
N GLU A 230 -49.62 -23.74 25.49
CA GLU A 230 -51.04 -24.06 25.37
C GLU A 230 -51.28 -25.56 25.12
N ILE A 231 -50.27 -26.26 24.58
CA ILE A 231 -50.35 -27.67 24.15
C ILE A 231 -49.50 -28.57 25.07
N ASP A 232 -48.39 -28.05 25.59
CA ASP A 232 -47.45 -28.79 26.44
C ASP A 232 -47.99 -28.97 27.88
N ALA A 233 -47.87 -30.19 28.40
CA ALA A 233 -48.37 -30.58 29.72
C ALA A 233 -47.70 -29.86 30.90
N ARG A 234 -46.53 -29.23 30.68
CA ARG A 234 -45.77 -28.48 31.70
C ARG A 234 -46.38 -27.11 32.02
N GLY A 235 -47.18 -26.55 31.11
CA GLY A 235 -47.83 -25.24 31.28
C GLY A 235 -46.89 -24.03 31.25
N GLU A 236 -47.47 -22.83 31.33
CA GLU A 236 -46.76 -21.55 31.12
C GLU A 236 -45.64 -21.29 32.15
N ASP A 237 -45.90 -21.55 33.43
CA ASP A 237 -44.96 -21.22 34.51
C ASP A 237 -43.66 -22.04 34.42
N GLU A 238 -43.77 -23.35 34.17
CA GLU A 238 -42.61 -24.24 34.09
C GLU A 238 -41.78 -23.95 32.82
N ILE A 239 -42.46 -23.74 31.69
CA ILE A 239 -41.81 -23.37 30.42
C ILE A 239 -41.15 -21.99 30.52
N GLY A 240 -41.80 -21.03 31.18
CA GLY A 240 -41.26 -19.70 31.42
C GLY A 240 -39.99 -19.71 32.28
N ILE A 241 -39.99 -20.49 33.37
CA ILE A 241 -38.80 -20.69 34.21
C ILE A 241 -37.68 -21.31 33.39
N GLN A 242 -37.94 -22.42 32.68
CA GLN A 242 -36.94 -23.13 31.87
C GLN A 242 -36.34 -22.24 30.78
N LEU A 243 -37.18 -21.43 30.11
CA LEU A 243 -36.74 -20.44 29.12
C LEU A 243 -35.80 -19.42 29.76
N ALA A 244 -36.20 -18.81 30.88
CA ALA A 244 -35.38 -17.82 31.56
C ALA A 244 -34.03 -18.39 32.02
N GLU A 245 -34.00 -19.65 32.48
CA GLU A 245 -32.74 -20.32 32.84
C GLU A 245 -31.85 -20.54 31.63
N THR A 246 -32.43 -21.08 30.56
CA THR A 246 -31.71 -21.42 29.33
C THR A 246 -31.19 -20.17 28.64
N LEU A 247 -32.05 -19.16 28.49
CA LEU A 247 -31.68 -17.88 27.87
C LEU A 247 -30.63 -17.16 28.71
N GLY A 248 -30.77 -17.11 30.03
CA GLY A 248 -29.78 -16.48 30.91
C GLY A 248 -28.39 -17.11 30.77
N ARG A 249 -28.33 -18.45 30.77
CA ARG A 249 -27.08 -19.19 30.55
C ARG A 249 -26.50 -18.95 29.16
N ARG A 250 -27.33 -18.94 28.10
CA ARG A 250 -26.87 -18.65 26.73
C ARG A 250 -26.30 -17.25 26.59
N ILE A 251 -26.93 -16.26 27.23
CA ILE A 251 -26.43 -14.89 27.27
C ILE A 251 -25.08 -14.84 27.99
N GLU A 252 -24.95 -15.50 29.14
CA GLU A 252 -23.70 -15.55 29.91
C GLU A 252 -22.56 -16.20 29.13
N GLU A 253 -22.81 -17.35 28.48
CA GLU A 253 -21.85 -18.06 27.61
C GLU A 253 -21.36 -17.14 26.47
N ALA A 254 -22.30 -16.52 25.76
CA ALA A 254 -21.97 -15.67 24.62
C ALA A 254 -21.26 -14.36 25.01
N ILE A 255 -21.58 -13.78 26.17
CA ILE A 255 -20.87 -12.61 26.73
C ILE A 255 -19.43 -12.98 27.10
N CYS A 256 -19.21 -14.17 27.65
CA CYS A 256 -17.86 -14.63 27.99
C CYS A 256 -17.00 -14.86 26.75
N GLU A 257 -17.58 -15.47 25.71
CA GLU A 257 -16.89 -15.74 24.44
C GLU A 257 -16.56 -14.48 23.63
N SER A 258 -17.43 -13.46 23.66
CA SER A 258 -17.24 -12.18 22.94
C SER A 258 -16.23 -11.21 23.58
N GLY A 259 -15.69 -11.54 24.77
CA GLY A 259 -14.71 -10.72 25.48
C GLY A 259 -15.29 -9.60 26.34
N GLY A 260 -14.43 -8.68 26.78
CA GLY A 260 -14.81 -7.56 27.64
C GLY A 260 -15.69 -6.50 26.95
N GLY A 261 -16.27 -5.58 27.73
CA GLY A 261 -17.11 -4.48 27.20
C GLY A 261 -16.41 -3.63 26.13
N ASP A 262 -15.13 -3.31 26.32
CA ASP A 262 -14.34 -2.53 25.37
C ASP A 262 -14.11 -3.26 24.04
N GLN A 263 -13.88 -4.57 24.09
CA GLN A 263 -13.66 -5.38 22.88
C GLN A 263 -14.95 -5.52 22.06
N ARG A 264 -16.10 -5.71 22.72
CA ARG A 264 -17.41 -5.66 22.05
C ARG A 264 -17.69 -4.30 21.43
N ARG A 265 -17.33 -3.22 22.14
CA ARG A 265 -17.48 -1.86 21.61
C ARG A 265 -16.61 -1.65 20.38
N SER A 266 -15.35 -2.07 20.37
CA SER A 266 -14.49 -1.97 19.18
C SER A 266 -15.03 -2.79 18.02
N THR A 267 -15.50 -4.02 18.25
CA THR A 267 -16.07 -4.87 17.20
C THR A 267 -17.31 -4.25 16.58
N ARG A 268 -18.20 -3.66 17.41
CA ARG A 268 -19.38 -2.93 16.91
C ARG A 268 -19.02 -1.70 16.09
N LEU A 269 -18.03 -0.92 16.53
CA LEU A 269 -17.54 0.23 15.76
C LEU A 269 -16.95 -0.20 14.42
N SER A 270 -16.11 -1.24 14.39
CA SER A 270 -15.55 -1.76 13.14
C SER A 270 -16.61 -2.33 12.19
N ALA A 271 -17.62 -3.03 12.71
CA ALA A 271 -18.74 -3.51 11.91
C ALA A 271 -19.57 -2.35 11.33
N LEU A 272 -19.81 -1.30 12.12
CA LEU A 272 -20.50 -0.08 11.67
C LEU A 272 -19.72 0.64 10.55
N ASP A 273 -18.39 0.75 10.68
CA ASP A 273 -17.51 1.35 9.67
C ASP A 273 -17.51 0.55 8.36
N ALA A 274 -17.48 -0.80 8.46
CA ALA A 274 -17.52 -1.69 7.31
C ALA A 274 -18.85 -1.58 6.54
N ARG A 275 -19.98 -1.57 7.26
CA ARG A 275 -21.32 -1.38 6.68
C ARG A 275 -21.45 -0.04 5.98
N PHE A 276 -20.99 1.03 6.62
CA PHE A 276 -21.01 2.37 6.03
C PHE A 276 -20.19 2.40 4.72
N SER A 277 -18.98 1.84 4.73
CA SER A 277 -18.14 1.75 3.54
C SER A 277 -18.82 0.96 2.41
N ALA A 278 -19.48 -0.16 2.75
CA ALA A 278 -20.23 -0.97 1.79
C ALA A 278 -21.46 -0.25 1.22
N ALA A 279 -22.20 0.50 2.06
CA ALA A 279 -23.34 1.29 1.62
C ALA A 279 -22.90 2.41 0.67
N VAL A 280 -21.83 3.14 1.01
CA VAL A 280 -21.23 4.16 0.13
C VAL A 280 -20.77 3.53 -1.19
N ALA A 281 -20.11 2.35 -1.14
CA ALA A 281 -19.71 1.61 -2.34
C ALA A 281 -20.89 1.29 -3.26
N SER A 282 -21.97 0.77 -2.68
CA SER A 282 -23.18 0.36 -3.40
C SER A 282 -23.85 1.54 -4.09
N VAL A 283 -23.97 2.68 -3.39
CA VAL A 283 -24.53 3.92 -3.95
C VAL A 283 -23.66 4.42 -5.11
N LEU A 284 -22.33 4.45 -4.94
CA LEU A 284 -21.40 4.91 -5.97
C LEU A 284 -21.39 3.98 -7.21
N GLN A 285 -21.39 2.66 -7.02
CA GLN A 285 -21.41 1.70 -8.14
C GLN A 285 -22.72 1.75 -8.92
N THR A 286 -23.85 1.89 -8.21
CA THR A 286 -25.18 1.89 -8.83
C THR A 286 -25.45 3.19 -9.58
N GLN A 287 -25.10 4.32 -8.99
CA GLN A 287 -25.45 5.63 -9.54
C GLN A 287 -24.36 6.22 -10.44
N LEU A 288 -23.09 5.82 -10.27
CA LEU A 288 -21.93 6.38 -10.98
C LEU A 288 -21.00 5.30 -11.58
N PRO A 289 -21.53 4.38 -12.42
CA PRO A 289 -20.72 3.30 -12.99
C PRO A 289 -19.63 3.83 -13.94
N GLU A 290 -19.89 4.91 -14.67
CA GLU A 290 -18.91 5.49 -15.61
C GLU A 290 -17.74 6.16 -14.87
N LEU A 291 -18.02 6.84 -13.76
CA LEU A 291 -17.00 7.45 -12.90
C LEU A 291 -16.14 6.38 -12.23
N THR A 292 -16.77 5.34 -11.70
CA THR A 292 -16.09 4.19 -11.06
C THR A 292 -15.13 3.52 -12.05
N ASN A 293 -15.60 3.21 -13.26
CA ASN A 293 -14.77 2.63 -14.32
C ASN A 293 -13.62 3.56 -14.77
N ALA A 294 -13.85 4.87 -14.84
CA ALA A 294 -12.82 5.83 -15.21
C ALA A 294 -11.68 5.86 -14.17
N VAL A 295 -12.03 5.78 -12.87
CA VAL A 295 -11.04 5.72 -11.78
C VAL A 295 -10.36 4.36 -11.68
N ASP A 296 -11.05 3.25 -11.93
CA ASP A 296 -10.41 1.93 -12.00
C ASP A 296 -9.31 1.91 -13.06
N ARG A 297 -9.62 2.44 -14.26
CA ARG A 297 -8.64 2.53 -15.35
C ARG A 297 -7.50 3.48 -15.00
N LEU A 298 -7.81 4.63 -14.40
CA LEU A 298 -6.80 5.60 -13.98
C LEU A 298 -5.87 5.02 -12.91
N ASN A 299 -6.42 4.31 -11.92
CA ASN A 299 -5.65 3.69 -10.85
C ASN A 299 -4.80 2.51 -11.35
N ALA A 300 -5.36 1.66 -12.22
CA ALA A 300 -4.62 0.58 -12.85
C ALA A 300 -3.43 1.10 -13.67
N GLU A 301 -3.62 2.18 -14.43
CA GLU A 301 -2.54 2.81 -15.19
C GLU A 301 -1.55 3.52 -14.25
N ALA A 302 -2.03 4.24 -13.24
CA ALA A 302 -1.19 4.91 -12.24
C ALA A 302 -0.30 3.92 -11.45
N THR A 303 -0.76 2.68 -11.25
CA THR A 303 0.03 1.62 -10.60
C THR A 303 1.12 1.05 -11.52
N ARG A 304 0.86 0.96 -12.83
CA ARG A 304 1.78 0.38 -13.83
C ARG A 304 2.82 1.37 -14.35
N LEU A 305 2.44 2.65 -14.47
CA LEU A 305 3.28 3.72 -14.99
C LEU A 305 4.64 3.86 -14.30
N PRO A 306 4.72 3.89 -12.96
CA PRO A 306 5.95 3.76 -12.20
C PRO A 306 6.98 2.76 -12.75
N SER A 307 6.58 1.51 -12.96
CA SER A 307 7.49 0.45 -13.41
C SER A 307 7.87 0.61 -14.87
N GLU A 308 6.93 1.05 -15.72
CA GLU A 308 7.22 1.25 -17.14
C GLU A 308 8.14 2.46 -17.37
N VAL A 309 7.88 3.58 -16.69
CA VAL A 309 8.74 4.78 -16.75
C VAL A 309 10.13 4.45 -16.19
N ALA A 310 10.22 3.73 -15.07
CA ALA A 310 11.51 3.29 -14.53
C ALA A 310 12.24 2.32 -15.49
N GLY A 311 11.53 1.43 -16.18
CA GLY A 311 12.09 0.58 -17.23
C GLY A 311 12.64 1.37 -18.42
N THR A 312 11.97 2.47 -18.81
CA THR A 312 12.46 3.36 -19.88
C THR A 312 13.67 4.21 -19.46
N LEU A 313 13.82 4.52 -18.16
CA LEU A 313 14.98 5.27 -17.63
C LEU A 313 16.31 4.50 -17.77
N LEU A 314 16.27 3.16 -17.79
CA LEU A 314 17.45 2.31 -17.99
C LEU A 314 17.96 2.31 -19.45
N GLY A 315 17.14 2.78 -20.39
CA GLY A 315 17.45 2.76 -21.83
C GLY A 315 17.42 1.35 -22.43
N GLY A 316 17.66 1.27 -23.74
CA GLY A 316 17.74 -0.01 -24.45
C GLY A 316 18.97 -0.85 -24.06
N THR A 317 19.01 -2.11 -24.50
CA THR A 317 20.15 -3.04 -24.32
C THR A 317 21.47 -2.44 -24.84
N THR A 318 21.42 -1.77 -26.00
CA THR A 318 22.60 -1.22 -26.67
C THR A 318 23.29 -0.08 -25.91
N PRO A 319 22.61 0.99 -25.47
CA PRO A 319 23.24 2.08 -24.71
C PRO A 319 23.75 1.61 -23.35
N LEU A 320 23.02 0.72 -22.66
CA LEU A 320 23.45 0.18 -21.38
C LEU A 320 24.78 -0.59 -21.49
N ARG A 321 24.93 -1.42 -22.53
CA ARG A 321 26.19 -2.13 -22.82
C ARG A 321 27.36 -1.19 -23.08
N ALA A 322 27.13 -0.10 -23.82
CA ALA A 322 28.16 0.91 -24.08
C ALA A 322 28.60 1.61 -22.78
N ALA A 323 27.64 1.94 -21.91
CA ALA A 323 27.94 2.53 -20.60
C ALA A 323 28.76 1.58 -19.71
N ILE A 324 28.38 0.30 -19.64
CA ILE A 324 29.12 -0.73 -18.90
C ILE A 324 30.56 -0.87 -19.43
N ARG A 325 30.76 -0.98 -20.75
CA ARG A 325 32.10 -1.10 -21.37
C ARG A 325 32.98 0.11 -21.07
N SER A 326 32.42 1.31 -21.17
CA SER A 326 33.12 2.55 -20.86
C SER A 326 33.59 2.58 -19.40
N ARG A 327 32.72 2.18 -18.46
CA ARG A 327 33.03 2.14 -17.03
C ARG A 327 34.05 1.08 -16.66
N LEU A 328 33.96 -0.13 -17.21
CA LEU A 328 34.94 -1.19 -16.99
C LEU A 328 36.36 -0.76 -17.41
N ARG A 329 36.45 0.00 -18.50
CA ARG A 329 37.71 0.55 -19.00
C ARG A 329 38.26 1.68 -18.13
N LEU A 330 37.39 2.57 -17.65
CA LEU A 330 37.78 3.62 -16.71
C LEU A 330 38.26 3.02 -15.37
N SER A 331 37.60 1.98 -14.87
CA SER A 331 38.04 1.23 -13.68
C SER A 331 39.44 0.66 -13.89
N LEU A 332 39.68 -0.05 -15.00
CA LEU A 332 41.00 -0.61 -15.32
C LEU A 332 42.10 0.47 -15.33
N MET A 333 41.82 1.64 -15.90
CA MET A 333 42.76 2.77 -15.89
C MET A 333 42.97 3.34 -14.48
N ALA A 334 41.92 3.45 -13.67
CA ALA A 334 42.01 3.94 -12.30
C ALA A 334 42.83 2.99 -11.40
N ASP A 335 42.62 1.68 -11.56
CA ASP A 335 43.27 0.63 -10.77
C ASP A 335 44.72 0.37 -11.15
N THR A 336 45.15 0.77 -12.35
CA THR A 336 46.54 0.60 -12.81
C THR A 336 47.45 1.67 -12.22
N ALA A 337 48.39 1.33 -11.33
CA ALA A 337 49.30 2.32 -10.74
C ALA A 337 50.14 3.10 -11.77
N ALA A 338 50.49 4.35 -11.45
CA ALA A 338 51.30 5.22 -12.31
C ALA A 338 52.73 4.71 -12.58
N ILE A 339 53.23 3.82 -11.73
CA ILE A 339 54.58 3.25 -11.79
C ILE A 339 54.75 2.32 -13.02
N TRP A 340 53.65 1.79 -13.57
CA TRP A 340 53.66 0.87 -14.72
C TRP A 340 53.84 1.57 -16.07
N PHE A 341 54.89 2.39 -16.19
CA PHE A 341 55.30 3.01 -17.45
C PHE A 341 56.11 2.01 -18.31
N PRO A 342 55.87 1.90 -19.63
CA PRO A 342 54.99 2.73 -20.47
C PRO A 342 53.56 2.20 -20.68
N TYR A 343 53.21 1.07 -20.07
CA TYR A 343 51.92 0.39 -20.25
C TYR A 343 50.72 1.31 -19.94
N ARG A 344 50.70 2.00 -18.80
CA ARG A 344 49.60 2.90 -18.41
C ARG A 344 49.37 4.02 -19.43
N THR A 345 50.43 4.56 -20.01
CA THR A 345 50.36 5.65 -21.00
C THR A 345 49.67 5.18 -22.27
N LEU A 346 50.03 3.98 -22.76
CA LEU A 346 49.39 3.37 -23.93
C LEU A 346 47.94 3.00 -23.64
N LEU A 347 47.65 2.47 -22.44
CA LEU A 347 46.28 2.18 -22.01
C LEU A 347 45.41 3.45 -21.96
N SER A 348 45.95 4.57 -21.45
CA SER A 348 45.28 5.86 -21.44
C SER A 348 45.02 6.40 -22.85
N LEU A 349 45.97 6.23 -23.77
CA LEU A 349 45.82 6.64 -25.17
C LEU A 349 44.72 5.81 -25.86
N LEU A 350 44.71 4.49 -25.67
CA LEU A 350 43.68 3.60 -26.21
C LEU A 350 42.29 3.91 -25.63
N ASN A 351 42.23 4.30 -24.35
CA ASN A 351 40.99 4.73 -23.69
C ASN A 351 40.42 6.01 -24.33
N LEU A 352 41.28 6.97 -24.69
CA LEU A 352 40.88 8.19 -25.39
C LEU A 352 40.38 7.91 -26.81
N THR A 353 41.09 7.08 -27.58
CA THR A 353 40.80 6.85 -29.00
C THR A 353 39.58 5.95 -29.23
N HIS A 354 39.50 4.79 -28.56
CA HIS A 354 38.34 3.90 -28.69
C HIS A 354 37.07 4.52 -28.10
N GLY A 355 37.21 5.37 -27.08
CA GLY A 355 36.07 6.00 -26.44
C GLY A 355 35.40 7.03 -27.33
N ALA A 356 36.09 7.58 -28.33
CA ALA A 356 35.54 8.54 -29.28
C ALA A 356 34.50 7.90 -30.21
N TRP A 357 34.68 6.64 -30.59
CA TRP A 357 33.75 5.93 -31.49
C TRP A 357 32.45 5.49 -30.79
N ASP A 358 32.53 5.02 -29.55
CA ASP A 358 31.34 4.73 -28.73
C ASP A 358 30.52 6.01 -28.49
N ARG A 359 31.18 7.17 -28.33
CA ARG A 359 30.53 8.49 -28.19
C ARG A 359 29.74 8.90 -29.43
N VAL A 360 30.26 8.63 -30.62
CA VAL A 360 29.57 8.93 -31.90
C VAL A 360 28.36 8.01 -32.08
N LEU A 361 28.50 6.71 -31.80
CA LEU A 361 27.38 5.76 -31.84
C LEU A 361 26.25 6.12 -30.86
N LEU A 362 26.61 6.62 -29.67
CA LEU A 362 25.64 7.09 -28.67
C LEU A 362 24.92 8.38 -29.10
N SER A 363 25.60 9.28 -29.81
CA SER A 363 24.98 10.51 -30.33
C SER A 363 23.97 10.27 -31.46
N LEU A 364 24.11 9.15 -32.20
CA LEU A 364 23.26 8.78 -33.34
C LEU A 364 22.04 7.92 -32.97
N SER A 365 21.99 7.35 -31.75
CA SER A 365 20.95 6.39 -31.33
C SER A 365 19.69 7.03 -30.72
N GLY A 366 19.54 8.36 -30.75
CA GLY A 366 18.31 9.08 -30.39
C GLY A 366 17.77 8.89 -28.97
N SER A 367 18.41 8.10 -28.11
CA SER A 367 17.95 7.77 -26.76
C SER A 367 19.10 7.85 -25.74
N LEU A 368 19.06 8.97 -25.01
CA LEU A 368 19.73 9.36 -23.77
C LEU A 368 21.26 9.62 -23.78
N PRO A 369 21.62 10.91 -23.96
CA PRO A 369 22.83 11.55 -23.42
C PRO A 369 22.88 11.67 -21.88
N SER A 370 21.87 11.24 -21.12
CA SER A 370 21.64 11.72 -19.73
C SER A 370 22.17 10.84 -18.59
N LEU A 371 22.81 9.69 -18.86
CA LEU A 371 23.62 8.97 -17.85
C LEU A 371 25.12 9.25 -18.00
N ILE A 372 25.54 9.78 -19.14
CA ILE A 372 26.95 9.86 -19.53
C ILE A 372 27.50 11.29 -19.46
N GLY A 373 26.63 12.31 -19.45
CA GLY A 373 27.03 13.72 -19.27
C GLY A 373 27.71 14.03 -17.93
N ALA A 374 27.34 13.32 -16.86
CA ALA A 374 27.91 13.54 -15.52
C ALA A 374 29.38 13.12 -15.40
N VAL A 375 29.88 12.22 -16.26
CA VAL A 375 31.25 11.71 -16.16
C VAL A 375 32.25 12.62 -16.87
N TYR A 376 31.84 13.33 -17.91
CA TYR A 376 32.77 14.18 -18.67
C TYR A 376 32.97 15.57 -18.04
N ALA A 377 32.01 16.11 -17.28
CA ALA A 377 32.26 17.30 -16.46
C ALA A 377 33.35 17.04 -15.40
N GLY A 378 33.39 15.82 -14.83
CA GLY A 378 34.38 15.42 -13.82
C GLY A 378 35.81 15.21 -14.33
N ALA A 379 36.03 15.14 -15.65
CA ALA A 379 37.37 14.92 -16.21
C ALA A 379 38.11 16.21 -16.61
N ARG A 380 37.43 17.37 -16.62
CA ARG A 380 38.08 18.64 -17.00
C ARG A 380 37.88 19.82 -16.06
N ASN A 381 36.79 19.89 -15.28
CA ASN A 381 36.56 20.97 -14.32
C ASN A 381 35.88 20.44 -13.05
N VAL A 382 36.62 20.35 -11.94
CA VAL A 382 36.10 19.98 -10.61
C VAL A 382 35.09 21.01 -10.05
N SER A 383 35.02 22.23 -10.63
CA SER A 383 34.10 23.29 -10.20
C SER A 383 32.69 23.24 -10.84
N ASP A 384 32.52 22.58 -12.00
CA ASP A 384 31.26 22.63 -12.77
C ASP A 384 30.32 21.44 -12.52
N GLN A 385 30.73 20.54 -11.64
CA GLN A 385 30.06 19.26 -11.38
C GLN A 385 28.66 19.41 -10.76
N ARG A 386 28.39 20.54 -10.07
CA ARG A 386 27.07 20.83 -9.49
C ARG A 386 26.06 21.37 -10.50
N ALA A 387 26.51 22.17 -11.48
CA ALA A 387 25.63 22.74 -12.50
C ALA A 387 25.13 21.68 -13.48
N ALA A 388 26.02 20.79 -13.94
CA ALA A 388 25.66 19.69 -14.82
C ALA A 388 24.71 18.68 -14.15
N ASP A 389 24.90 18.39 -12.86
CA ASP A 389 24.01 17.48 -12.11
C ASP A 389 22.60 18.10 -11.90
N MET A 390 22.51 19.41 -11.69
CA MET A 390 21.22 20.11 -11.60
C MET A 390 20.47 20.15 -12.95
N ASP A 391 21.16 20.43 -14.05
CA ASP A 391 20.53 20.44 -15.39
C ASP A 391 20.04 19.04 -15.78
N LEU A 392 20.78 17.99 -15.40
CA LEU A 392 20.39 16.60 -15.63
C LEU A 392 19.15 16.22 -14.81
N ARG A 393 19.13 16.55 -13.51
CA ARG A 393 17.98 16.30 -12.63
C ARG A 393 16.73 17.01 -13.14
N THR A 394 16.88 18.26 -13.60
CA THR A 394 15.78 19.07 -14.14
C THR A 394 15.28 18.50 -15.47
N GLY A 395 16.18 18.12 -16.38
CA GLY A 395 15.82 17.54 -17.67
C GLY A 395 15.18 16.14 -17.58
N LEU A 396 15.57 15.32 -16.59
CA LEU A 396 14.92 14.04 -16.31
C LEU A 396 13.53 14.25 -15.72
N ARG A 397 13.38 15.11 -14.71
CA ARG A 397 12.06 15.45 -14.13
C ARG A 397 11.09 15.97 -15.19
N GLN A 398 11.54 16.83 -16.09
CA GLN A 398 10.67 17.41 -17.11
C GLN A 398 10.23 16.37 -18.15
N ARG A 399 11.09 15.39 -18.48
CA ARG A 399 10.74 14.30 -19.41
C ARG A 399 9.86 13.24 -18.78
N THR A 400 10.12 12.85 -17.52
CA THR A 400 9.23 11.92 -16.80
C THR A 400 7.88 12.57 -16.57
N ALA A 401 7.82 13.85 -16.17
CA ALA A 401 6.57 14.59 -16.06
C ALA A 401 5.84 14.69 -17.40
N ALA A 402 6.53 14.94 -18.51
CA ALA A 402 5.93 14.96 -19.84
C ALA A 402 5.38 13.59 -20.26
N SER A 403 6.13 12.50 -20.05
CA SER A 403 5.68 11.14 -20.38
C SER A 403 4.51 10.69 -19.50
N VAL A 404 4.51 11.07 -18.21
CA VAL A 404 3.40 10.81 -17.28
C VAL A 404 2.18 11.63 -17.70
N ALA A 405 2.36 12.91 -18.06
CA ALA A 405 1.28 13.77 -18.54
C ALA A 405 0.70 13.31 -19.90
N ASP A 406 1.51 12.77 -20.80
CA ASP A 406 1.05 12.27 -22.10
C ASP A 406 0.18 11.02 -21.96
N ARG A 407 0.53 10.12 -21.04
CA ARG A 407 -0.25 8.90 -20.77
C ARG A 407 -1.46 9.14 -19.87
N LEU A 408 -1.30 9.88 -18.77
CA LEU A 408 -2.40 10.13 -17.82
C LEU A 408 -3.29 11.30 -18.21
N GLY A 409 -2.80 12.26 -18.99
CA GLY A 409 -3.55 13.44 -19.41
C GLY A 409 -4.86 13.10 -20.13
N PRO A 410 -4.89 12.18 -21.12
CA PRO A 410 -6.14 11.73 -21.73
C PRO A 410 -7.13 11.11 -20.73
N MET A 411 -6.64 10.28 -19.81
CA MET A 411 -7.48 9.59 -18.83
C MET A 411 -8.05 10.55 -17.79
N ALA A 412 -7.23 11.45 -17.27
CA ALA A 412 -7.65 12.50 -16.35
C ALA A 412 -8.58 13.52 -16.99
N ARG A 413 -8.39 13.87 -18.28
CA ARG A 413 -9.34 14.71 -19.02
C ARG A 413 -10.70 14.03 -19.17
N ARG A 414 -10.73 12.73 -19.46
CA ARG A 414 -11.98 11.95 -19.53
C ARG A 414 -12.66 11.87 -18.16
N PHE A 415 -11.89 11.63 -17.10
CA PHE A 415 -12.40 11.67 -15.73
C PHE A 415 -13.00 13.05 -15.38
N ARG A 416 -12.28 14.14 -15.68
CA ARG A 416 -12.79 15.52 -15.52
C ARG A 416 -14.05 15.76 -16.34
N ALA A 417 -14.14 15.21 -17.55
CA ALA A 417 -15.35 15.33 -18.36
C ALA A 417 -16.55 14.64 -17.70
N GLU A 418 -16.37 13.44 -17.15
CA GLU A 418 -17.44 12.76 -16.40
C GLU A 418 -17.81 13.49 -15.11
N LEU A 419 -16.83 13.97 -14.35
CA LEU A 419 -17.06 14.75 -13.13
C LEU A 419 -17.78 16.08 -13.43
N ASN A 420 -17.41 16.76 -14.52
CA ASN A 420 -18.08 17.98 -14.95
C ASN A 420 -19.53 17.70 -15.38
N LYS A 421 -19.82 16.59 -16.08
CA LYS A 421 -21.20 16.23 -16.43
C LYS A 421 -22.08 16.05 -15.18
N LEU A 422 -21.54 15.45 -14.11
CA LEU A 422 -22.25 15.30 -12.84
C LEU A 422 -22.49 16.64 -12.14
N ARG A 423 -21.54 17.59 -12.29
CA ARG A 423 -21.61 18.91 -11.65
C ARG A 423 -22.50 19.92 -12.39
N HIS A 424 -22.70 19.80 -13.71
CA HIS A 424 -23.54 20.73 -14.51
C HIS A 424 -25.02 20.75 -14.11
N GLY A 425 -25.46 19.92 -13.15
CA GLY A 425 -26.78 20.02 -12.51
C GLY A 425 -26.83 20.96 -11.29
N THR A 426 -25.71 21.46 -10.80
CA THR A 426 -25.62 22.21 -9.53
C THR A 426 -24.56 23.31 -9.58
N ILE A 427 -25.04 24.55 -9.47
CA ILE A 427 -24.36 25.85 -9.26
C ILE A 427 -22.84 25.85 -9.47
N GLU A 428 -22.44 26.59 -10.51
CA GLU A 428 -21.07 26.99 -10.84
C GLU A 428 -20.31 27.49 -9.61
N THR A 429 -19.54 26.61 -9.00
CA THR A 429 -18.38 27.01 -8.19
C THR A 429 -17.17 26.85 -9.10
N GLU A 430 -16.76 27.96 -9.69
CA GLU A 430 -15.51 28.10 -10.46
C GLU A 430 -14.33 27.85 -9.53
N ILE A 431 -13.95 26.58 -9.36
CA ILE A 431 -12.57 26.25 -9.05
C ILE A 431 -11.86 26.30 -10.41
N GLU A 432 -11.31 27.48 -10.76
CA GLU A 432 -10.38 27.66 -11.88
C GLU A 432 -9.19 26.73 -11.69
N SER A 433 -9.29 25.51 -12.21
CA SER A 433 -8.16 24.63 -12.42
C SER A 433 -7.58 24.99 -13.78
N SER A 434 -6.41 25.65 -13.80
CA SER A 434 -5.74 26.00 -15.05
C SER A 434 -5.58 24.75 -15.93
N PRO A 435 -6.01 24.77 -17.20
CA PRO A 435 -5.97 23.61 -18.09
C PRO A 435 -4.55 23.09 -18.37
N ASP A 436 -3.52 23.88 -18.03
CA ASP A 436 -2.09 23.58 -18.27
C ASP A 436 -1.31 23.09 -17.03
N ALA A 437 -1.94 22.94 -15.86
CA ALA A 437 -1.24 22.39 -14.70
C ALA A 437 -0.95 20.88 -14.90
N PRO A 438 0.29 20.41 -14.67
CA PRO A 438 0.64 19.00 -14.84
C PRO A 438 -0.20 18.13 -13.89
N VAL A 439 -1.07 17.31 -14.47
CA VAL A 439 -2.11 16.51 -13.78
C VAL A 439 -1.55 15.60 -12.70
N ALA A 440 -0.34 15.08 -12.89
CA ALA A 440 0.33 14.23 -11.93
C ALA A 440 1.85 14.41 -11.97
N SER A 441 2.47 14.29 -10.81
CA SER A 441 3.92 14.25 -10.64
C SER A 441 4.33 12.92 -10.00
N LEU A 442 5.42 12.32 -10.44
CA LEU A 442 5.96 11.13 -9.79
C LEU A 442 6.82 11.58 -8.60
N ALA A 443 6.34 11.36 -7.38
CA ALA A 443 7.14 11.53 -6.19
C ALA A 443 8.17 10.39 -6.07
N GLY A 444 9.35 10.66 -5.52
CA GLY A 444 10.38 9.63 -5.28
C GLY A 444 11.30 9.29 -6.47
N ILE A 445 11.29 10.09 -7.56
CA ILE A 445 12.27 9.94 -8.66
C ILE A 445 13.71 10.09 -8.16
N GLU A 446 13.95 11.00 -7.21
CA GLU A 446 15.29 11.24 -6.66
C GLU A 446 15.84 10.02 -5.93
N THR A 447 15.01 9.39 -5.10
CA THR A 447 15.37 8.16 -4.38
C THR A 447 15.60 6.99 -5.33
N LEU A 448 14.81 6.90 -6.42
CA LEU A 448 15.05 5.92 -7.48
C LEU A 448 16.39 6.19 -8.18
N GLN A 449 16.68 7.45 -8.52
CA GLN A 449 17.90 7.83 -9.23
C GLN A 449 19.16 7.59 -8.39
N GLU A 450 19.15 8.00 -7.11
CA GLU A 450 20.27 7.79 -6.20
C GLU A 450 20.53 6.29 -5.98
N SER A 451 19.47 5.53 -5.73
CA SER A 451 19.58 4.08 -5.50
C SER A 451 19.98 3.34 -6.78
N SER A 452 19.48 3.77 -7.94
CA SER A 452 19.87 3.29 -9.27
C SER A 452 21.35 3.48 -9.55
N GLN A 453 21.87 4.68 -9.28
CA GLN A 453 23.29 5.00 -9.43
C GLN A 453 24.16 4.14 -8.50
N LYS A 454 23.74 3.97 -7.25
CA LYS A 454 24.45 3.13 -6.28
C LYS A 454 24.48 1.67 -6.71
N SER A 455 23.37 1.12 -7.20
CA SER A 455 23.31 -0.24 -7.77
C SER A 455 24.20 -0.38 -8.99
N PHE A 456 24.21 0.62 -9.87
CA PHE A 456 25.08 0.65 -11.05
C PHE A 456 26.57 0.61 -10.68
N ASP A 457 27.00 1.50 -9.78
CA ASP A 457 28.40 1.55 -9.32
C ASP A 457 28.78 0.26 -8.59
N THR A 458 27.87 -0.31 -7.80
CA THR A 458 28.08 -1.59 -7.10
C THR A 458 28.23 -2.75 -8.09
N ALA A 459 27.32 -2.88 -9.06
CA ALA A 459 27.36 -3.92 -10.08
C ALA A 459 28.63 -3.84 -10.94
N ILE A 460 29.08 -2.62 -11.27
CA ILE A 460 30.35 -2.40 -11.97
C ILE A 460 31.53 -2.80 -11.10
N SER A 461 31.59 -2.38 -9.83
CA SER A 461 32.72 -2.71 -8.94
C SER A 461 32.90 -4.23 -8.78
N GLN A 462 31.80 -4.98 -8.64
CA GLN A 462 31.82 -6.44 -8.55
C GLN A 462 32.19 -7.13 -9.87
N GLY A 463 31.83 -6.52 -11.00
CA GLY A 463 32.15 -7.03 -12.35
C GLY A 463 33.48 -6.55 -12.91
N SER A 464 34.13 -5.58 -12.26
CA SER A 464 35.40 -4.99 -12.67
C SER A 464 36.56 -5.99 -12.53
N ALA A 465 37.66 -5.73 -13.24
CA ALA A 465 38.85 -6.53 -13.05
C ALA A 465 39.45 -6.20 -11.68
N THR A 466 39.82 -7.22 -10.90
CA THR A 466 40.44 -7.01 -9.59
C THR A 466 41.70 -6.16 -9.71
N THR A 467 41.99 -5.30 -8.73
CA THR A 467 43.21 -4.48 -8.66
C THR A 467 44.48 -5.33 -8.80
N TRP A 468 44.46 -6.58 -8.31
CA TRP A 468 45.51 -7.56 -8.55
C TRP A 468 45.76 -7.83 -10.03
N PHE A 469 44.71 -8.09 -10.80
CA PHE A 469 44.81 -8.32 -12.24
C PHE A 469 45.34 -7.09 -12.97
N ALA A 470 44.87 -5.88 -12.61
CA ALA A 470 45.37 -4.64 -13.19
C ALA A 470 46.89 -4.46 -12.94
N ASN A 471 47.36 -4.78 -11.75
CA ASN A 471 48.78 -4.74 -11.41
C ASN A 471 49.61 -5.82 -12.11
N VAL A 472 49.10 -7.05 -12.23
CA VAL A 472 49.79 -8.12 -12.97
C VAL A 472 49.87 -7.79 -14.46
N ALA A 473 48.80 -7.25 -15.05
CA ALA A 473 48.80 -6.78 -16.44
C ALA A 473 49.77 -5.60 -16.63
N GLY A 474 49.81 -4.67 -15.66
CA GLY A 474 50.76 -3.56 -15.64
C GLY A 474 52.22 -4.03 -15.57
N LEU A 475 52.52 -4.98 -14.68
CA LEU A 475 53.83 -5.62 -14.56
C LEU A 475 54.22 -6.32 -15.88
N ALA A 476 53.32 -7.16 -16.42
CA ALA A 476 53.59 -7.91 -17.65
C ALA A 476 53.83 -7.00 -18.86
N GLY A 477 53.00 -5.96 -19.03
CA GLY A 477 53.17 -4.98 -20.11
C GLY A 477 54.46 -4.17 -19.97
N THR A 478 54.82 -3.81 -18.73
CA THR A 478 56.08 -3.10 -18.43
C THR A 478 57.29 -4.00 -18.66
N LEU A 479 57.26 -5.25 -18.20
CA LEU A 479 58.33 -6.23 -18.45
C LEU A 479 58.49 -6.53 -19.95
N LEU A 480 57.39 -6.67 -20.69
CA LEU A 480 57.42 -6.89 -22.14
C LEU A 480 58.15 -5.74 -22.85
N PHE A 481 57.84 -4.49 -22.47
CA PHE A 481 58.52 -3.32 -23.01
C PHE A 481 60.03 -3.36 -22.71
N TRP A 482 60.39 -3.54 -21.44
CA TRP A 482 61.79 -3.52 -21.03
C TRP A 482 62.59 -4.69 -21.60
N LEU A 483 62.00 -5.87 -21.75
CA LEU A 483 62.63 -7.03 -22.41
C LEU A 483 62.99 -6.70 -23.86
N LEU A 484 62.05 -6.12 -24.61
CA LEU A 484 62.26 -5.72 -26.01
C LEU A 484 63.28 -4.58 -26.12
N MET A 485 63.26 -3.62 -25.19
CA MET A 485 64.21 -2.51 -25.13
C MET A 485 65.60 -2.92 -24.63
N THR A 486 65.72 -4.05 -23.92
CA THR A 486 67.01 -4.52 -23.38
C THR A 486 68.00 -4.81 -24.49
N GLY A 487 67.59 -5.39 -25.62
CA GLY A 487 68.49 -5.69 -26.75
C GLY A 487 69.19 -4.44 -27.29
N PRO A 488 68.44 -3.42 -27.77
CA PRO A 488 69.01 -2.15 -28.23
C PRO A 488 69.83 -1.43 -27.15
N LEU A 489 69.37 -1.42 -25.89
CA LEU A 489 70.10 -0.82 -24.78
C LEU A 489 71.43 -1.52 -24.53
N VAL A 490 71.46 -2.85 -24.46
CA VAL A 490 72.68 -3.65 -24.26
C VAL A 490 73.64 -3.46 -25.43
N ALA A 491 73.15 -3.43 -26.68
CA ALA A 491 73.98 -3.17 -27.85
C ALA A 491 74.62 -1.77 -27.79
N LEU A 492 73.85 -0.75 -27.39
CA LEU A 492 74.34 0.61 -27.18
C LEU A 492 75.42 0.63 -26.09
N TYR A 493 75.11 0.12 -24.90
CA TYR A 493 76.04 0.12 -23.77
C TYR A 493 77.29 -0.69 -24.06
N ARG A 494 77.18 -1.84 -24.73
CA ARG A 494 78.34 -2.63 -25.16
C ARG A 494 79.25 -1.83 -26.09
N GLY A 495 78.68 -1.12 -27.07
CA GLY A 495 79.45 -0.22 -27.93
C GLY A 495 80.16 0.89 -27.16
N TYR A 496 79.50 1.48 -26.16
CA TYR A 496 80.11 2.47 -25.27
C TYR A 496 81.21 1.87 -24.37
N PHE A 497 81.02 0.66 -23.83
CA PHE A 497 82.03 -0.02 -23.02
C PHE A 497 83.24 -0.45 -23.84
N ASP A 498 83.05 -0.99 -25.04
CA ASP A 498 84.13 -1.36 -25.95
C ASP A 498 84.93 -0.12 -26.40
N ALA A 499 84.25 0.99 -26.68
CA ALA A 499 84.89 2.28 -26.96
C ALA A 499 85.65 2.82 -25.74
N SER A 500 85.05 2.76 -24.55
CA SER A 500 85.69 3.24 -23.30
C SER A 500 86.91 2.40 -22.93
N TYR A 501 86.83 1.07 -23.07
CA TYR A 501 87.92 0.14 -22.78
C TYR A 501 89.07 0.29 -23.79
N SER A 502 88.77 0.42 -25.08
CA SER A 502 89.80 0.65 -26.10
C SER A 502 90.50 1.99 -25.90
N THR A 503 89.76 3.06 -25.57
CA THR A 503 90.36 4.37 -25.27
C THR A 503 91.21 4.31 -24.00
N MET A 504 90.77 3.59 -22.96
CA MET A 504 91.54 3.42 -21.72
C MET A 504 92.82 2.59 -21.95
N ARG A 505 92.77 1.55 -22.78
CA ARG A 505 93.94 0.74 -23.16
C ARG A 505 94.94 1.53 -23.99
N ASP A 506 94.46 2.32 -24.96
CA ASP A 506 95.29 3.17 -25.81
C ASP A 506 96.02 4.26 -24.96
N VAL A 507 95.35 4.81 -23.94
CA VAL A 507 95.93 5.78 -22.98
C VAL A 507 96.95 5.14 -22.03
N LEU A 508 96.77 3.86 -21.65
CA LEU A 508 97.69 3.14 -20.77
C LEU A 508 98.96 2.61 -21.48
N GLN A 509 98.94 2.47 -22.81
CA GLN A 509 100.04 1.89 -23.59
C GLN A 509 100.88 2.90 -24.39
N ALA A 510 100.41 4.14 -24.59
CA ALA A 510 101.12 5.15 -25.36
C ALA A 510 101.39 6.43 -24.55
N GLU A 511 102.66 6.83 -24.44
CA GLU A 511 103.04 8.18 -24.02
C GLU A 511 102.50 9.19 -25.03
N GLY A 512 101.42 9.87 -24.64
CA GLY A 512 101.02 11.15 -25.23
C GLY A 512 100.51 11.11 -26.67
N VAL A 513 99.32 10.55 -26.90
CA VAL A 513 98.48 10.95 -28.04
C VAL A 513 97.03 11.09 -27.55
N ALA A 514 96.44 12.26 -27.83
CA ALA A 514 95.06 12.60 -27.51
C ALA A 514 94.11 11.50 -28.04
N GLY A 515 93.36 10.88 -27.12
CA GLY A 515 92.41 9.83 -27.46
C GLY A 515 91.40 10.32 -28.50
N ASP A 516 91.29 9.60 -29.61
CA ASP A 516 90.36 9.91 -30.69
C ASP A 516 88.91 9.70 -30.21
N LEU A 517 88.30 10.81 -29.75
CA LEU A 517 86.90 10.89 -29.30
C LEU A 517 85.89 10.47 -30.39
N GLY A 518 86.34 10.30 -31.64
CA GLY A 518 85.54 9.75 -32.74
C GLY A 518 85.19 8.27 -32.61
N LYS A 519 85.85 7.52 -31.72
CA LYS A 519 85.55 6.10 -31.46
C LYS A 519 84.28 5.86 -30.61
N PHE A 520 83.74 6.90 -29.96
CA PHE A 520 82.49 6.75 -29.22
C PHE A 520 81.30 6.62 -30.17
N PRO A 521 80.45 5.59 -30.04
CA PRO A 521 79.30 5.43 -30.89
C PRO A 521 78.37 6.64 -30.71
N ARG A 522 78.12 7.38 -31.79
CA ARG A 522 77.02 8.35 -31.85
C ARG A 522 75.76 7.55 -32.15
N PRO A 523 74.86 7.30 -31.18
CA PRO A 523 73.61 6.66 -31.51
C PRO A 523 72.87 7.53 -32.52
N ASP A 524 72.60 6.96 -33.68
CA ASP A 524 71.67 7.55 -34.62
C ASP A 524 70.31 7.66 -33.91
N VAL A 525 69.82 8.89 -33.75
CA VAL A 525 68.52 9.17 -33.11
C VAL A 525 67.41 8.38 -33.80
N SER A 526 67.56 8.14 -35.11
CA SER A 526 66.72 7.23 -35.89
C SER A 526 66.70 5.82 -35.27
N MET A 527 67.84 5.18 -35.02
CA MET A 527 67.94 3.84 -34.43
C MET A 527 67.28 3.73 -33.04
N MET A 528 67.45 4.74 -32.19
CA MET A 528 66.76 4.80 -30.88
C MET A 528 65.24 4.95 -31.05
N LEU A 529 64.79 5.80 -31.98
CA LEU A 529 63.38 5.98 -32.27
C LEU A 529 62.75 4.72 -32.88
N THR A 530 63.43 4.05 -33.82
CA THR A 530 62.93 2.80 -34.40
C THR A 530 62.83 1.70 -33.34
N SER A 531 63.82 1.61 -32.42
CA SER A 531 63.79 0.65 -31.32
C SER A 531 62.65 0.92 -30.33
N LEU A 532 62.39 2.20 -30.03
CA LEU A 532 61.27 2.62 -29.20
C LEU A 532 59.93 2.29 -29.89
N LEU A 533 59.80 2.57 -31.18
CA LEU A 533 58.56 2.34 -31.91
C LEU A 533 58.26 0.84 -32.08
N LEU A 534 59.31 0.05 -32.34
CA LEU A 534 59.23 -1.40 -32.44
C LEU A 534 58.90 -2.08 -31.11
N SER A 535 59.29 -1.50 -29.97
CA SER A 535 58.98 -2.00 -28.62
C SER A 535 57.61 -1.52 -28.10
N VAL A 536 57.14 -0.34 -28.51
CA VAL A 536 55.81 0.18 -28.13
C VAL A 536 54.67 -0.62 -28.78
N LEU A 537 54.84 -1.07 -30.04
CA LEU A 537 53.76 -1.73 -30.78
C LEU A 537 53.30 -3.06 -30.13
N PRO A 538 54.17 -3.99 -29.73
CA PRO A 538 53.77 -5.19 -28.99
C PRO A 538 53.06 -4.88 -27.66
N VAL A 539 53.49 -3.82 -26.96
CA VAL A 539 52.87 -3.38 -25.70
C VAL A 539 51.50 -2.77 -25.94
N ALA A 540 51.31 -2.05 -27.05
CA ALA A 540 50.02 -1.52 -27.47
C ALA A 540 49.04 -2.65 -27.83
N ILE A 541 49.50 -3.67 -28.57
CA ILE A 541 48.71 -4.88 -28.88
C ILE A 541 48.33 -5.62 -27.58
N PHE A 542 49.29 -5.80 -26.67
CA PHE A 542 49.03 -6.40 -25.36
C PHE A 542 48.00 -5.59 -24.56
N SER A 543 48.12 -4.26 -24.53
CA SER A 543 47.16 -3.37 -23.87
C SER A 543 45.76 -3.50 -24.49
N MET A 544 45.67 -3.63 -25.82
CA MET A 544 44.42 -3.86 -26.53
C MET A 544 43.79 -5.22 -26.19
N LEU A 545 44.58 -6.28 -26.07
CA LEU A 545 44.12 -7.60 -25.64
C LEU A 545 43.58 -7.57 -24.20
N VAL A 546 44.28 -6.90 -23.29
CA VAL A 546 43.83 -6.72 -21.91
C VAL A 546 42.51 -5.95 -21.87
N LEU A 547 42.39 -4.87 -22.65
CA LEU A 547 41.15 -4.09 -22.75
C LEU A 547 39.98 -4.95 -23.26
N SER A 548 40.22 -5.72 -24.33
CA SER A 548 39.23 -6.62 -24.92
C SER A 548 38.78 -7.72 -23.95
N TRP A 549 39.70 -8.22 -23.13
CA TRP A 549 39.39 -9.24 -22.12
C TRP A 549 38.55 -8.68 -20.97
N VAL A 550 38.90 -7.46 -20.50
CA VAL A 550 38.14 -6.78 -19.44
C VAL A 550 36.74 -6.41 -19.91
N GLN A 551 36.55 -6.14 -21.19
CA GLN A 551 35.27 -5.80 -21.82
C GLN A 551 34.58 -7.00 -22.50
N ALA A 552 34.99 -8.23 -22.20
CA ALA A 552 34.46 -9.43 -22.85
C ALA A 552 32.92 -9.49 -22.79
N LYS A 553 32.29 -9.91 -23.90
CA LYS A 553 30.82 -9.96 -24.06
C LYS A 553 30.14 -10.67 -22.88
N ALA A 554 30.64 -11.83 -22.47
CA ALA A 554 30.06 -12.61 -21.36
C ALA A 554 30.09 -11.87 -20.01
N ARG A 555 31.04 -10.96 -19.80
CA ARG A 555 31.13 -10.15 -18.57
C ARG A 555 30.15 -8.97 -18.63
N VAL A 556 30.09 -8.31 -19.78
CA VAL A 556 29.12 -7.23 -20.03
C VAL A 556 27.68 -7.75 -19.91
N ASP A 557 27.39 -8.90 -20.52
CA ASP A 557 26.06 -9.53 -20.47
C ASP A 557 25.66 -9.91 -19.02
N ARG A 558 26.60 -10.43 -18.21
CA ARG A 558 26.37 -10.73 -16.79
C ARG A 558 26.05 -9.48 -15.96
N ILE A 559 26.80 -8.40 -16.17
CA ILE A 559 26.57 -7.13 -15.47
C ILE A 559 25.23 -6.53 -15.89
N GLU A 560 24.89 -6.59 -17.19
CA GLU A 560 23.60 -6.13 -17.70
C GLU A 560 22.42 -6.88 -17.06
N ILE A 561 22.47 -8.22 -17.03
CA ILE A 561 21.39 -9.03 -16.43
C ILE A 561 21.22 -8.70 -14.95
N ARG A 562 22.32 -8.69 -14.18
CA ARG A 562 22.28 -8.37 -12.74
C ARG A 562 21.71 -6.98 -12.48
N LEU A 563 22.15 -5.98 -13.26
CA LEU A 563 21.68 -4.61 -13.09
C LEU A 563 20.17 -4.47 -13.34
N ARG A 564 19.63 -5.21 -14.33
CA ARG A 564 18.19 -5.24 -14.60
C ARG A 564 17.43 -5.89 -13.46
N GLU A 565 17.90 -7.03 -12.96
CA GLU A 565 17.29 -7.73 -11.83
C GLU A 565 17.28 -6.87 -10.57
N GLU A 566 18.40 -6.21 -10.25
CA GLU A 566 18.49 -5.31 -9.10
C GLU A 566 17.58 -4.09 -9.25
N HIS A 567 17.47 -3.53 -10.45
CA HIS A 567 16.55 -2.41 -10.71
C HIS A 567 15.09 -2.81 -10.55
N GLU A 568 14.70 -3.95 -11.11
CA GLU A 568 13.33 -4.46 -11.01
C GLU A 568 12.95 -4.65 -9.53
N GLN A 569 13.84 -5.24 -8.74
CA GLN A 569 13.64 -5.41 -7.30
C GLN A 569 13.56 -4.07 -6.56
N LEU A 570 14.38 -3.09 -6.93
CA LEU A 570 14.40 -1.76 -6.34
C LEU A 570 13.11 -1.00 -6.63
N ILE A 571 12.59 -1.07 -7.86
CA ILE A 571 11.30 -0.50 -8.26
C ILE A 571 10.17 -1.11 -7.42
N GLN A 572 10.13 -2.44 -7.32
CA GLN A 572 9.10 -3.14 -6.55
C GLN A 572 9.14 -2.78 -5.05
N ARG A 573 10.35 -2.61 -4.48
CA ARG A 573 10.51 -2.17 -3.09
C ARG A 573 10.01 -0.74 -2.90
N LEU A 574 10.43 0.21 -3.73
CA LEU A 574 10.02 1.61 -3.62
C LEU A 574 8.51 1.81 -3.83
N GLN A 575 7.86 0.93 -4.61
CA GLN A 575 6.40 0.88 -4.73
C GLN A 575 5.73 0.37 -3.45
N ARG A 576 6.19 -0.77 -2.92
CA ARG A 576 5.65 -1.33 -1.66
C ARG A 576 5.79 -0.37 -0.48
N ASP A 577 6.94 0.29 -0.39
CA ASP A 577 7.24 1.25 0.67
C ASP A 577 6.50 2.58 0.48
N GLY A 578 5.79 2.75 -0.63
CA GLY A 578 5.02 3.95 -0.94
C GLY A 578 5.88 5.21 -1.17
N VAL A 579 7.17 5.04 -1.45
CA VAL A 579 8.09 6.15 -1.76
C VAL A 579 7.86 6.64 -3.19
N LEU A 580 7.60 5.71 -4.10
CA LEU A 580 7.31 6.03 -5.49
C LEU A 580 5.80 6.07 -5.71
N ARG A 581 5.21 7.26 -5.56
CA ARG A 581 3.77 7.50 -5.69
C ARG A 581 3.49 8.53 -6.75
N LEU A 582 2.33 8.36 -7.38
CA LEU A 582 1.77 9.35 -8.28
C LEU A 582 1.08 10.42 -7.42
N ALA A 583 1.67 11.60 -7.31
CA ALA A 583 1.07 12.73 -6.60
C ALA A 583 0.23 13.54 -7.59
N TRP A 584 -1.09 13.46 -7.43
CA TRP A 584 -2.03 14.29 -8.17
C TRP A 584 -1.90 15.74 -7.73
N SER A 585 -1.81 16.66 -8.70
CA SER A 585 -1.81 18.10 -8.42
C SER A 585 -3.23 18.66 -8.22
N ASP A 586 -4.25 17.89 -8.60
CA ASP A 586 -5.66 18.29 -8.57
C ASP A 586 -6.36 17.75 -7.32
N PRO A 587 -6.77 18.62 -6.37
CA PRO A 587 -7.41 18.19 -5.12
C PRO A 587 -8.77 17.51 -5.35
N LEU A 588 -9.48 17.85 -6.43
CA LEU A 588 -10.78 17.21 -6.74
C LEU A 588 -10.60 15.76 -7.19
N LEU A 589 -9.51 15.48 -7.91
CA LEU A 589 -9.20 14.15 -8.38
C LEU A 589 -8.76 13.25 -7.21
N ALA A 590 -8.00 13.80 -6.26
CA ALA A 590 -7.65 13.12 -5.01
C ALA A 590 -8.88 12.84 -4.12
N ASP A 591 -9.82 13.78 -4.01
CA ASP A 591 -11.05 13.59 -3.23
C ASP A 591 -11.97 12.54 -3.88
N ALA A 592 -12.06 12.49 -5.21
CA ALA A 592 -12.85 11.48 -5.91
C ALA A 592 -12.22 10.09 -5.88
N GLU A 593 -10.90 9.99 -6.02
CA GLU A 593 -10.17 8.73 -5.81
C GLU A 593 -10.39 8.22 -4.39
N PHE A 594 -10.34 9.10 -3.39
CA PHE A 594 -10.60 8.74 -2.00
C PHE A 594 -12.01 8.15 -1.83
N LEU A 595 -13.07 8.84 -2.29
CA LEU A 595 -14.45 8.32 -2.20
C LEU A 595 -14.61 6.94 -2.82
N LEU A 596 -14.02 6.73 -4.00
CA LEU A 596 -14.12 5.45 -4.69
C LEU A 596 -13.24 4.38 -4.03
N SER A 597 -12.11 4.76 -3.40
CA SER A 597 -11.28 3.84 -2.63
C SER A 597 -11.95 3.36 -1.33
N VAL A 598 -12.77 4.22 -0.70
CA VAL A 598 -13.61 3.83 0.46
C VAL A 598 -14.57 2.72 0.06
N GLY A 599 -15.15 2.81 -1.15
CA GLY A 599 -16.00 1.76 -1.67
C GLY A 599 -15.27 0.44 -1.97
N ARG A 600 -13.93 0.46 -2.15
CA ARG A 600 -13.11 -0.72 -2.49
C ARG A 600 -12.55 -1.47 -1.28
N ALA A 601 -12.43 -0.82 -0.12
CA ALA A 601 -11.82 -1.43 1.08
C ALA A 601 -12.59 -2.69 1.57
N VAL A 602 -13.85 -2.84 1.16
CA VAL A 602 -14.72 -3.98 1.54
C VAL A 602 -14.51 -5.21 0.64
N ASP A 603 -14.09 -5.03 -0.61
CA ASP A 603 -13.90 -6.14 -1.57
C ASP A 603 -12.50 -6.80 -1.48
N GLY A 604 -11.55 -6.16 -0.81
CA GLY A 604 -10.16 -6.64 -0.67
C GLY A 604 -9.93 -7.71 0.41
N GLU A 605 -10.94 -8.00 1.24
CA GLU A 605 -10.87 -8.98 2.35
C GLU A 605 -11.78 -10.20 2.15
N ARG A 606 -12.25 -10.46 0.92
CA ARG A 606 -12.96 -11.70 0.58
C ARG A 606 -12.07 -12.77 -0.05
#